data_AF-A0A8X8IF95-F1
#
_entry.id   AF-A0A8X8IF95-F1
#
_cell.length_a   1.000
_cell.length_b   1.000
_cell.length_c   1.000
_cell.angle_alpha   90.00
_cell.angle_beta   90.00
_cell.angle_gamma   90.00
#
_symmetry.space_group_name_H-M   'P 1'
#
loop_
_entity.id
_entity.type
_entity.pdbx_description
1 polymer ?
#
loop_
_entity_poly.entity_id
_entity_poly.type
_entity_poly.pdbx_seq_one_letter_code
_entity_poly.pdbx_strand_id
1 'polypeptide(L)'
;MNLIGFAFYYIYPAAPPWYVQQYGFGFIPGTPGNTAGLAAFDRIFHVGVFKALYAKSSNVFAAMPSLHAAYPLIVLYYGIKNKLGAVNLLFVLVMAGIWFSAVYSGHHYVLDVLAGIACSVTGIFLFKWLSEKQPLVKKGLAAFEKAIR
;
A
#
# COMPACT_ATOMS: atom_id res chain seq x y z
N MET A 1 -4.46 7.69 -4.90
CA MET A 1 -3.67 7.14 -3.78
C MET A 1 -2.22 7.47 -3.87
N ASN A 2 -1.52 7.07 -4.94
CA ASN A 2 -0.07 7.27 -5.06
C ASN A 2 0.33 8.74 -4.88
N LEU A 3 -0.40 9.68 -5.47
CA LEU A 3 -0.13 11.12 -5.28
C LEU A 3 -0.29 11.58 -3.82
N ILE A 4 -1.34 11.12 -3.14
CA ILE A 4 -1.60 11.45 -1.73
C ILE A 4 -0.51 10.81 -0.86
N GLY A 5 -0.23 9.52 -1.05
CA GLY A 5 0.82 8.81 -0.33
C GLY A 5 2.20 9.41 -0.54
N PHE A 6 2.53 9.80 -1.78
CA PHE A 6 3.78 10.46 -2.11
C PHE A 6 3.90 11.83 -1.44
N ALA A 7 2.84 12.64 -1.44
CA ALA A 7 2.84 13.91 -0.72
C ALA A 7 3.06 13.73 0.79
N PHE A 8 2.37 12.77 1.42
CA PHE A 8 2.55 12.48 2.84
C PHE A 8 3.94 11.97 3.17
N TYR A 9 4.51 11.11 2.32
CA TYR A 9 5.85 10.58 2.50
C TYR A 9 6.91 11.69 2.62
N TYR A 10 6.82 12.77 1.84
CA TYR A 10 7.74 13.91 1.97
C TYR A 10 7.51 14.75 3.22
N ILE A 11 6.28 14.80 3.73
CA ILE A 11 5.92 15.55 4.93
C ILE A 11 6.36 14.77 6.18
N TYR A 12 6.23 13.45 6.16
CA TYR A 12 6.50 12.58 7.29
C TYR A 12 7.19 11.27 6.84
N PRO A 13 8.52 11.27 6.72
CA PRO A 13 9.28 10.07 6.37
C PRO A 13 9.39 9.14 7.59
N ALA A 14 8.46 8.20 7.71
CA ALA A 14 8.40 7.24 8.81
C ALA A 14 9.36 6.06 8.60
N ALA A 15 10.21 5.79 9.60
CA ALA A 15 11.05 4.59 9.64
C ALA A 15 10.22 3.34 10.01
N PRO A 16 10.41 2.19 9.36
CA PRO A 16 9.66 0.97 9.66
C PRO A 16 10.18 0.25 10.92
N PRO A 17 9.39 -0.67 11.52
CA PRO A 17 9.79 -1.38 12.75
C PRO A 17 11.12 -2.13 12.63
N TRP A 18 11.37 -2.83 11.51
CA TRP A 18 12.63 -3.55 11.30
C TRP A 18 13.85 -2.64 11.31
N TYR A 19 13.70 -1.40 10.82
CA TYR A 19 14.78 -0.42 10.79
C TYR A 19 15.12 0.01 12.21
N VAL A 20 14.11 0.35 13.00
CA VAL A 20 14.29 0.76 14.40
C VAL A 20 14.91 -0.36 15.23
N GLN A 21 14.54 -1.62 14.97
CA GLN A 21 15.13 -2.78 15.65
C GLN A 21 16.62 -2.97 15.32
N GLN A 22 17.07 -2.63 14.11
CA GLN A 22 18.45 -2.84 13.67
C GLN A 22 19.36 -1.64 13.94
N TYR A 23 18.84 -0.43 13.76
CA TYR A 23 19.63 0.81 13.74
C TYR A 23 19.20 1.81 14.81
N GLY A 24 18.15 1.52 15.57
CA GLY A 24 17.54 2.48 16.50
C GLY A 24 16.82 3.61 15.77
N PHE A 25 16.63 4.74 16.45
CA PHE A 25 15.92 5.91 15.91
C PHE A 25 16.84 6.87 15.12
N GLY A 26 18.13 6.56 15.02
CA GLY A 26 19.07 7.37 14.24
C GLY A 26 18.76 7.27 12.75
N PHE A 27 18.81 8.40 12.04
CA PHE A 27 18.66 8.41 10.58
C PHE A 27 19.99 8.06 9.91
N ILE A 28 20.00 6.98 9.12
CA ILE A 28 21.14 6.55 8.31
C ILE A 28 20.78 6.66 6.83
N PRO A 29 21.34 7.65 6.10
CA PRO A 29 21.03 7.85 4.69
C PRO A 29 21.51 6.66 3.85
N GLY A 30 20.75 6.30 2.82
CA GLY A 30 21.11 5.22 1.89
C GLY A 30 21.03 3.81 2.47
N THR A 31 20.33 3.61 3.58
CA THR A 31 20.10 2.27 4.13
C THR A 31 19.39 1.39 3.07
N PRO A 32 19.93 0.21 2.72
CA PRO A 32 19.32 -0.65 1.72
C PRO A 32 18.01 -1.25 2.22
N GLY A 33 17.14 -1.66 1.29
CA GLY A 33 15.93 -2.39 1.63
C GLY A 33 16.22 -3.70 2.36
N ASN A 34 15.38 -4.03 3.35
CA ASN A 34 15.49 -5.24 4.15
C ASN A 34 14.20 -6.07 4.02
N THR A 35 14.35 -7.40 3.95
CA THR A 35 13.22 -8.35 3.92
C THR A 35 12.57 -8.60 5.27
N ALA A 36 13.18 -8.11 6.36
CA ALA A 36 12.73 -8.27 7.74
C ALA A 36 12.24 -9.71 8.03
N GLY A 37 11.07 -9.86 8.66
CA GLY A 37 10.51 -11.17 8.98
C GLY A 37 10.21 -12.06 7.76
N LEU A 38 10.09 -11.49 6.55
CA LEU A 38 9.80 -12.26 5.33
C LEU A 38 10.99 -13.11 4.87
N ALA A 39 12.20 -12.84 5.37
CA ALA A 39 13.35 -13.73 5.17
C ALA A 39 13.09 -15.16 5.69
N ALA A 40 12.21 -15.33 6.69
CA ALA A 40 11.82 -16.65 7.17
C ALA A 40 11.08 -17.47 6.09
N PHE A 41 10.22 -16.85 5.30
CA PHE A 41 9.52 -17.52 4.21
C PHE A 41 10.51 -18.04 3.15
N ASP A 42 11.40 -17.16 2.68
CA ASP A 42 12.42 -17.50 1.69
C ASP A 42 13.28 -18.68 2.17
N ARG A 43 13.63 -18.71 3.48
CA ARG A 43 14.38 -19.83 4.08
C ARG A 43 13.59 -21.14 4.14
N ILE A 44 12.32 -21.09 4.54
CA ILE A 44 11.48 -22.29 4.71
C ILE A 44 11.22 -22.96 3.35
N PHE A 45 10.95 -22.16 2.32
CA PHE A 45 10.60 -22.68 0.99
C PHE A 45 11.80 -22.79 0.05
N HIS A 46 13.01 -22.43 0.51
CA HIS A 46 14.24 -22.40 -0.30
C HIS A 46 14.08 -21.57 -1.59
N VAL A 47 13.43 -20.41 -1.50
CA VAL A 47 13.22 -19.46 -2.60
C VAL A 47 13.82 -18.10 -2.26
N GLY A 48 14.00 -17.24 -3.27
CA GLY A 48 14.55 -15.88 -3.11
C GLY A 48 13.56 -14.76 -3.45
N VAL A 49 12.26 -15.01 -3.29
CA VAL A 49 11.20 -14.12 -3.79
C VAL A 49 11.21 -12.79 -3.03
N PHE A 50 11.15 -12.83 -1.71
CA PHE A 50 11.10 -11.60 -0.91
C PHE A 50 12.44 -10.88 -0.94
N LYS A 51 13.55 -11.62 -0.92
CA LYS A 51 14.90 -11.05 -1.10
C LYS A 51 14.99 -10.24 -2.39
N ALA A 52 14.53 -10.78 -3.51
CA ALA A 52 14.58 -10.09 -4.80
C ALA A 52 13.66 -8.85 -4.84
N LEU A 53 12.48 -8.91 -4.21
CA LEU A 53 11.53 -7.80 -4.15
C LEU A 53 12.04 -6.64 -3.30
N TYR A 54 12.52 -6.92 -2.09
CA TYR A 54 12.94 -5.89 -1.14
C TYR A 54 14.34 -5.33 -1.43
N ALA A 55 15.22 -6.09 -2.11
CA ALA A 55 16.50 -5.57 -2.58
C ALA A 55 16.35 -4.41 -3.58
N LYS A 56 15.19 -4.28 -4.23
CA LYS A 56 14.87 -3.20 -5.16
C LYS A 56 14.12 -2.02 -4.49
N SER A 57 13.95 -2.03 -3.17
CA SER A 57 13.29 -0.93 -2.47
C SER A 57 14.11 0.35 -2.59
N SER A 58 13.49 1.41 -3.11
CA SER A 58 14.14 2.70 -3.34
C SER A 58 14.19 3.59 -2.10
N ASN A 59 13.27 3.40 -1.14
CA ASN A 59 13.29 4.14 0.11
C ASN A 59 12.72 3.34 1.29
N VAL A 60 13.53 3.23 2.34
CA VAL A 60 13.19 2.58 3.60
C VAL A 60 12.25 3.43 4.46
N PHE A 61 12.34 4.76 4.39
CA PHE A 61 11.60 5.70 5.26
C PHE A 61 10.24 6.12 4.71
N ALA A 62 9.65 5.30 3.84
CA ALA A 62 8.33 5.53 3.25
C ALA A 62 7.26 4.62 3.88
N ALA A 63 7.37 4.32 5.17
CA ALA A 63 6.47 3.36 5.83
C ALA A 63 5.01 3.87 5.92
N MET A 64 4.81 5.18 6.10
CA MET A 64 3.48 5.79 6.26
C MET A 64 3.17 6.76 5.11
N PRO A 65 1.95 6.71 4.51
CA PRO A 65 0.90 5.72 4.69
C PRO A 65 1.20 4.40 3.95
N SER A 66 0.76 3.26 4.49
CA SER A 66 1.00 1.96 3.85
C SER A 66 0.14 1.79 2.59
N LEU A 67 0.78 1.82 1.42
CA LEU A 67 0.11 1.53 0.14
C LEU A 67 -0.30 0.05 0.02
N HIS A 68 0.47 -0.86 0.63
CA HIS A 68 0.12 -2.28 0.75
C HIS A 68 -1.21 -2.48 1.48
N ALA A 69 -1.52 -1.61 2.45
CA ALA A 69 -2.82 -1.61 3.11
C ALA A 69 -3.93 -0.98 2.25
N ALA A 70 -3.60 0.08 1.50
CA ALA A 70 -4.56 0.84 0.71
C ALA A 70 -5.11 0.09 -0.51
N TYR A 71 -4.27 -0.60 -1.29
CA TYR A 71 -4.71 -1.23 -2.55
C TYR A 71 -5.74 -2.35 -2.36
N PRO A 72 -5.54 -3.33 -1.45
CA PRO A 72 -6.51 -4.42 -1.27
C PRO A 72 -7.87 -3.91 -0.80
N LEU A 73 -7.90 -2.83 -0.02
CA LEU A 73 -9.14 -2.20 0.43
C LEU A 73 -9.92 -1.57 -0.75
N ILE A 74 -9.22 -0.95 -1.71
CA ILE A 74 -9.86 -0.42 -2.92
C ILE A 74 -10.43 -1.56 -3.76
N VAL A 75 -9.69 -2.65 -3.93
CA VAL A 75 -10.14 -3.84 -4.66
C VAL A 75 -11.39 -4.41 -4.00
N LEU A 76 -11.39 -4.59 -2.68
CA LEU A 76 -12.55 -5.04 -1.93
C LEU A 76 -13.75 -4.09 -2.10
N TYR A 77 -13.54 -2.79 -1.96
CA TYR A 77 -14.59 -1.79 -2.11
C TYR A 77 -15.27 -1.86 -3.48
N TYR A 78 -14.49 -1.93 -4.57
CA TYR A 78 -15.06 -2.07 -5.90
C TYR A 78 -15.64 -3.46 -6.17
N GLY A 79 -15.10 -4.52 -5.57
CA GLY A 79 -15.68 -5.87 -5.63
C GLY A 79 -17.07 -5.94 -5.00
N ILE A 80 -17.25 -5.30 -3.85
CA ILE A 80 -18.56 -5.15 -3.18
C ILE A 80 -19.48 -4.29 -4.06
N LYS A 81 -19.00 -3.14 -4.54
CA LYS A 81 -19.79 -2.22 -5.38
C LYS A 81 -20.29 -2.88 -6.67
N ASN A 82 -19.47 -3.72 -7.28
CA ASN A 82 -19.80 -4.47 -8.50
C ASN A 82 -20.51 -5.82 -8.21
N LYS A 83 -20.92 -6.07 -6.96
CA LYS A 83 -21.70 -7.24 -6.55
C LYS A 83 -21.05 -8.58 -6.95
N LEU A 84 -19.73 -8.71 -6.80
CA LEU A 84 -18.98 -9.93 -7.15
C LEU A 84 -19.25 -11.16 -6.25
N GLY A 85 -20.27 -11.09 -5.37
CA GLY A 85 -20.72 -12.22 -4.56
C GLY A 85 -19.62 -12.81 -3.67
N ALA A 86 -19.47 -14.14 -3.72
CA ALA A 86 -18.54 -14.89 -2.87
C ALA A 86 -17.05 -14.54 -3.12
N VAL A 87 -16.70 -13.98 -4.27
CA VAL A 87 -15.32 -13.54 -4.55
C VAL A 87 -14.86 -12.46 -3.56
N ASN A 88 -15.79 -11.68 -3.00
CA ASN A 88 -15.45 -10.69 -1.97
C ASN A 88 -14.88 -11.34 -0.69
N LEU A 89 -15.22 -12.61 -0.39
CA LEU A 89 -14.61 -13.33 0.73
C LEU A 89 -13.11 -13.54 0.52
N LEU A 90 -12.71 -13.87 -0.71
CA LEU A 90 -11.29 -13.96 -1.07
C LEU A 90 -10.60 -12.61 -0.91
N PHE A 91 -11.22 -11.52 -1.34
CA PHE A 91 -10.65 -10.18 -1.18
C PHE A 91 -10.51 -9.77 0.28
N VAL A 92 -11.48 -10.08 1.13
CA VAL A 92 -11.38 -9.85 2.58
C VAL A 92 -10.23 -10.66 3.17
N LEU A 93 -10.13 -11.94 2.83
CA LEU A 93 -9.07 -12.82 3.33
C LEU A 93 -7.69 -12.31 2.92
N VAL A 94 -7.49 -11.97 1.65
CA VAL A 94 -6.22 -11.45 1.13
C VAL A 94 -5.89 -10.10 1.76
N MET A 95 -6.85 -9.19 1.89
CA MET A 95 -6.66 -7.89 2.54
C MET A 95 -6.20 -8.05 4.00
N ALA A 96 -6.94 -8.86 4.78
CA ALA A 96 -6.60 -9.11 6.18
C ALA A 96 -5.24 -9.80 6.32
N GLY A 97 -4.94 -10.77 5.44
CA GLY A 97 -3.65 -11.46 5.41
C GLY A 97 -2.48 -10.52 5.10
N ILE A 98 -2.65 -9.58 4.16
CA ILE A 98 -1.63 -8.57 3.85
C ILE A 98 -1.42 -7.63 5.04
N TRP A 99 -2.49 -7.13 5.66
CA TRP A 99 -2.37 -6.25 6.83
C TRP A 99 -1.67 -6.94 8.00
N PHE A 100 -2.07 -8.17 8.29
CA PHE A 100 -1.42 -8.99 9.31
C PHE A 100 0.05 -9.21 8.99
N SER A 101 0.38 -9.66 7.77
CA SER A 101 1.75 -9.94 7.35
C SER A 101 2.63 -8.69 7.41
N ALA A 102 2.12 -7.53 6.99
CA ALA A 102 2.83 -6.26 7.01
C ALA A 102 3.29 -5.86 8.44
N VAL A 103 2.41 -6.06 9.43
CA VAL A 103 2.72 -5.77 10.84
C VAL A 103 3.58 -6.88 11.44
N TYR A 104 3.19 -8.14 11.27
CA TYR A 104 3.87 -9.30 11.84
C TYR A 104 5.33 -9.42 11.38
N SER A 105 5.61 -9.13 10.11
CA SER A 105 6.97 -9.17 9.56
C SER A 105 7.81 -7.95 9.92
N GLY A 106 7.25 -6.95 10.60
CA GLY A 106 7.96 -5.74 11.02
C GLY A 106 8.17 -4.70 9.92
N HIS A 107 7.42 -4.76 8.81
CA HIS A 107 7.51 -3.77 7.73
C HIS A 107 6.71 -2.50 8.02
N HIS A 108 5.64 -2.61 8.80
CA HIS A 108 4.75 -1.50 9.09
C HIS A 108 4.27 -1.54 10.54
N TYR A 109 4.06 -0.37 11.13
CA TYR A 109 3.26 -0.23 12.34
C TYR A 109 1.77 -0.34 12.01
N VAL A 110 0.95 -0.61 13.03
CA VAL A 110 -0.52 -0.57 12.90
C VAL A 110 -0.99 0.81 12.43
N LEU A 111 -0.34 1.89 12.90
CA LEU A 111 -0.65 3.26 12.48
C LEU A 111 -0.44 3.46 10.97
N ASP A 112 0.59 2.84 10.38
CA ASP A 112 0.85 2.96 8.94
C ASP A 112 -0.28 2.32 8.12
N VAL A 113 -0.83 1.19 8.61
CA VAL A 113 -1.97 0.49 8.02
C VAL A 113 -3.23 1.35 8.13
N LEU A 114 -3.51 1.92 9.30
CA LEU A 114 -4.65 2.82 9.52
C LEU A 114 -4.56 4.07 8.63
N ALA A 115 -3.38 4.65 8.49
CA ALA A 115 -3.13 5.77 7.58
C ALA A 115 -3.34 5.36 6.11
N GLY A 116 -2.93 4.14 5.73
CA GLY A 116 -3.22 3.55 4.42
C GLY A 116 -4.72 3.41 4.15
N ILE A 117 -5.49 2.93 5.13
CA ILE A 117 -6.96 2.85 5.08
C ILE A 117 -7.55 4.24 4.90
N ALA A 118 -7.18 5.21 5.73
CA ALA A 118 -7.67 6.58 5.64
C ALA A 118 -7.34 7.23 4.27
N CYS A 119 -6.12 7.00 3.76
CA CYS A 119 -5.71 7.45 2.43
C CYS A 119 -6.57 6.84 1.32
N SER A 120 -6.85 5.53 1.40
CA SER A 120 -7.70 4.84 0.42
C SER A 120 -9.14 5.35 0.43
N VAL A 121 -9.72 5.59 1.60
CA VAL A 121 -11.07 6.14 1.74
C VAL A 121 -11.12 7.55 1.15
N THR A 122 -10.18 8.40 1.57
CA THR A 122 -10.08 9.79 1.09
C THR A 122 -9.95 9.85 -0.42
N GLY A 123 -9.07 9.06 -1.02
CA GLY A 123 -8.89 9.12 -2.46
C GLY A 123 -10.08 8.53 -3.25
N ILE A 124 -10.86 7.59 -2.71
CA ILE A 124 -12.10 7.13 -3.34
C ILE A 124 -13.12 8.27 -3.36
N PHE A 125 -13.31 8.95 -2.23
CA PHE A 125 -14.21 10.10 -2.14
C PHE A 125 -13.77 11.24 -3.04
N LEU A 126 -12.49 11.59 -3.01
CA LEU A 126 -11.93 12.64 -3.85
C LEU A 126 -12.08 12.31 -5.33
N PHE A 127 -11.79 11.06 -5.74
CA PHE A 127 -11.96 10.63 -7.13
C PHE A 127 -13.41 10.75 -7.59
N LYS A 128 -14.37 10.28 -6.78
CA LYS A 128 -15.80 10.43 -7.08
C LYS A 128 -16.19 11.90 -7.24
N TRP A 129 -15.83 12.73 -6.25
CA TRP A 129 -16.15 14.14 -6.24
C TRP A 129 -15.58 14.87 -7.47
N LEU A 130 -14.30 14.64 -7.78
CA LEU A 130 -13.65 15.21 -8.97
C LEU A 130 -14.34 14.76 -10.27
N SER A 131 -14.67 13.47 -10.38
CA SER A 131 -15.30 12.91 -11.57
C SER A 131 -16.72 13.47 -11.82
N GLU A 132 -17.44 13.81 -10.75
CA GLU A 132 -18.79 14.38 -10.83
C GLU A 132 -18.79 15.90 -11.03
N LYS A 133 -17.85 16.62 -10.39
CA LYS A 133 -17.88 18.09 -10.30
C LYS A 133 -16.94 18.79 -11.26
N GLN A 134 -15.86 18.16 -11.72
CA GLN A 134 -14.86 18.81 -12.57
C GLN A 134 -15.07 18.42 -14.05
N PRO A 135 -15.49 19.37 -14.92
CA PRO A 135 -15.79 19.08 -16.33
C PRO A 135 -14.61 18.52 -17.11
N LEU A 136 -13.39 18.98 -16.80
CA LEU A 136 -12.14 18.51 -17.42
C LEU A 136 -11.88 17.04 -17.12
N VAL A 137 -12.00 16.65 -15.84
CA VAL A 137 -11.82 15.26 -15.40
C VAL A 137 -12.87 14.37 -16.07
N LYS A 138 -14.14 14.80 -16.06
CA LYS A 138 -15.23 14.09 -16.70
C LYS A 138 -15.01 13.89 -18.20
N LYS A 139 -14.59 14.94 -18.92
CA LYS A 139 -14.27 14.87 -20.36
C LYS A 139 -13.09 13.94 -20.63
N GLY A 140 -12.05 14.00 -19.81
CA GLY A 140 -10.88 13.11 -19.90
C GLY A 140 -11.25 11.64 -19.70
N LEU A 141 -12.07 11.34 -18.68
CA LEU A 141 -12.57 9.98 -18.42
C LEU A 141 -13.40 9.45 -19.58
N ALA A 142 -14.30 10.26 -20.14
CA ALA A 142 -15.10 9.86 -21.30
C ALA A 142 -14.25 9.57 -22.54
N ALA A 143 -13.21 10.40 -22.78
CA ALA A 143 -12.27 10.17 -23.87
C ALA A 143 -11.46 8.87 -23.67
N PHE A 144 -11.02 8.63 -22.43
CA PHE A 144 -10.32 7.39 -22.07
C PHE A 144 -11.20 6.16 -22.25
N GLU A 145 -12.45 6.20 -21.77
CA GLU A 145 -13.42 5.10 -21.93
C GLU A 145 -13.66 4.77 -23.40
N LYS A 146 -13.71 5.79 -24.28
CA LYS A 146 -13.84 5.59 -25.72
C LYS A 146 -12.60 4.95 -26.35
N ALA A 147 -11.41 5.18 -25.80
CA ALA A 147 -10.16 4.64 -26.36
C ALA A 147 -9.92 3.16 -25.99
N ILE A 148 -10.53 2.68 -24.92
CA ILE A 148 -10.35 1.30 -24.41
C ILE A 148 -11.52 0.36 -24.74
N ARG A 149 -12.60 0.89 -25.32
CA ARG A 149 -13.72 0.13 -25.88
C ARG A 149 -13.52 -0.03 -27.39
#